data_AF-A0A4Y2SX88-F1
#
_entry.id   AF-A0A4Y2SX88-F1
#
_cell.length_a   1.000
_cell.length_b   1.000
_cell.length_c   1.000
_cell.angle_alpha   90.00
_cell.angle_beta   90.00
_cell.angle_gamma   90.00
#
_symmetry.space_group_name_H-M   'P 1'
#
loop_
_entity.id
_entity.type
_entity.pdbx_description
1 polymer ?
#
loop_
_entity_poly.entity_id
_entity_poly.type
_entity_poly.pdbx_seq_one_letter_code
_entity_poly.pdbx_strand_id
1 'polypeptide(L)'
;MVKTRSQAKMAVNADLFALLAKMKKSLEKGQEEMKQGQEEMKNQIQSHVESKVGEIKDHVNSCIEKIGEDVQSVKRQIGEVKGEVERKIEEVGDKVQGKIEEFKEKVQVKIGDLEKRLSELEDRPINFPSKPELTYSRPTVKSLTFDGQTSWTVFKTQFDVGSWANGWNNRVKASQLVASLRV
;
A
#
# COMPACT_ATOMS: atom_id res chain seq x y z
N MET A 1 -89.82 -24.11 -70.73
CA MET A 1 -88.37 -23.84 -70.50
C MET A 1 -88.05 -23.09 -69.20
N VAL A 2 -89.02 -22.52 -68.46
CA VAL A 2 -88.75 -21.73 -67.24
C VAL A 2 -88.34 -22.58 -66.02
N LYS A 3 -88.88 -23.80 -65.87
CA LYS A 3 -88.68 -24.68 -64.70
C LYS A 3 -87.23 -25.15 -64.54
N THR A 4 -86.58 -25.54 -65.65
CA THR A 4 -85.18 -26.00 -65.67
C THR A 4 -84.17 -24.89 -65.40
N ARG A 5 -84.42 -23.66 -65.88
CA ARG A 5 -83.56 -22.49 -65.58
C ARG A 5 -83.61 -22.10 -64.10
N SER A 6 -84.78 -22.21 -63.46
CA SER A 6 -84.95 -21.97 -62.02
C SER A 6 -84.19 -23.00 -61.17
N GLN A 7 -84.27 -24.28 -61.53
CA GLN A 7 -83.54 -25.36 -60.84
C GLN A 7 -82.02 -25.21 -60.96
N ALA A 8 -81.50 -24.87 -62.14
CA ALA A 8 -80.08 -24.60 -62.33
C ALA A 8 -79.60 -23.41 -61.47
N LYS A 9 -80.41 -22.35 -61.36
CA LYS A 9 -80.10 -21.19 -60.50
C LYS A 9 -80.09 -21.55 -59.01
N MET A 10 -80.99 -22.44 -58.57
CA MET A 10 -80.99 -22.94 -57.19
C MET A 10 -79.78 -23.82 -56.87
N ALA A 11 -79.36 -24.69 -57.80
CA ALA A 11 -78.17 -25.52 -57.64
C ALA A 11 -76.89 -24.67 -57.50
N VAL A 12 -76.70 -23.68 -58.38
CA VAL A 12 -75.55 -22.76 -58.33
C VAL A 12 -75.51 -21.97 -57.01
N ASN A 13 -76.67 -21.53 -56.50
CA ASN A 13 -76.73 -20.86 -55.20
C ASN A 13 -76.36 -21.79 -54.04
N ALA A 14 -76.80 -23.06 -54.07
CA ALA A 14 -76.45 -24.04 -53.03
C ALA A 14 -74.94 -24.33 -53.00
N ASP A 15 -74.31 -24.46 -54.18
CA ASP A 15 -72.85 -24.64 -54.30
C ASP A 15 -72.08 -23.43 -53.78
N LEU A 16 -72.57 -22.20 -54.02
CA LEU A 16 -71.98 -20.98 -53.49
C LEU A 16 -72.02 -20.93 -51.95
N PHE A 17 -73.16 -21.29 -51.34
CA PHE A 17 -73.27 -21.37 -49.88
C PHE A 17 -72.34 -22.45 -49.28
N ALA A 18 -72.22 -23.60 -49.93
CA ALA A 18 -71.32 -24.66 -49.50
C ALA A 18 -69.84 -24.22 -49.57
N LEU A 19 -69.45 -23.46 -50.60
CA LEU A 19 -68.11 -22.89 -50.72
C LEU A 19 -67.82 -21.86 -49.61
N LEU A 20 -68.75 -20.95 -49.33
CA LEU A 20 -68.63 -19.97 -48.25
C LEU A 20 -68.48 -20.63 -46.87
N ALA A 21 -69.26 -21.69 -46.62
CA ALA A 21 -69.16 -22.46 -45.38
C ALA A 21 -67.78 -23.13 -45.23
N LYS A 22 -67.24 -23.70 -46.33
CA LYS A 22 -65.88 -24.27 -46.33
C LYS A 22 -64.81 -23.20 -46.07
N MET A 23 -64.91 -22.05 -46.73
CA MET A 23 -63.97 -20.93 -46.52
C MET A 23 -63.98 -20.42 -45.08
N LYS A 24 -65.17 -20.25 -44.49
CA LYS A 24 -65.31 -19.83 -43.09
C LYS A 24 -64.68 -20.85 -42.14
N LYS A 25 -64.96 -22.14 -42.34
CA LYS A 25 -64.38 -23.23 -41.53
C LYS A 25 -62.85 -23.29 -41.64
N SER A 26 -62.29 -23.11 -42.84
CA SER A 26 -60.82 -23.07 -43.01
C SER A 26 -60.19 -21.83 -42.37
N LEU A 27 -60.88 -20.68 -42.40
CA LEU A 27 -60.41 -19.46 -41.75
C LEU A 27 -60.42 -19.61 -40.23
N GLU A 28 -61.50 -20.15 -39.66
CA GLU A 28 -61.60 -20.46 -38.23
C GLU A 28 -60.51 -21.44 -37.79
N LYS A 29 -60.28 -22.52 -38.58
CA LYS A 29 -59.20 -23.47 -38.30
C LYS A 29 -57.82 -22.82 -38.34
N GLY A 30 -57.54 -21.98 -39.34
CA GLY A 30 -56.27 -21.26 -39.44
C GLY A 30 -56.06 -20.27 -38.30
N GLN A 31 -57.12 -19.61 -37.82
CA GLN A 31 -57.04 -18.74 -36.64
C GLN A 31 -56.75 -19.53 -35.36
N GLU A 32 -57.37 -20.70 -35.18
CA GLU A 32 -57.14 -21.54 -34.00
C GLU A 32 -55.71 -22.11 -34.00
N GLU A 33 -55.21 -22.58 -35.14
CA GLU A 33 -53.83 -23.04 -35.30
C GLU A 33 -52.81 -21.92 -35.02
N MET A 34 -53.10 -20.68 -35.47
CA MET A 34 -52.25 -19.53 -35.15
C MET A 34 -52.23 -19.21 -33.65
N LYS A 35 -53.39 -19.24 -32.97
CA LYS A 35 -53.45 -19.02 -31.51
C LYS A 35 -52.70 -20.12 -30.75
N GLN A 36 -52.89 -21.38 -31.14
CA GLN A 36 -52.20 -22.49 -30.52
C GLN A 36 -50.67 -22.37 -30.71
N GLY A 37 -50.21 -22.09 -31.93
CA GLY A 37 -48.78 -21.89 -32.20
C GLY A 37 -48.18 -20.72 -31.42
N GLN A 38 -48.93 -19.64 -31.22
CA GLN A 38 -48.51 -18.53 -30.36
C GLN A 38 -48.41 -18.93 -28.89
N GLU A 39 -49.37 -19.69 -28.36
CA GLU A 39 -49.36 -20.12 -26.96
C GLU A 39 -48.26 -21.15 -26.70
N GLU A 40 -48.02 -22.09 -27.63
CA GLU A 40 -46.90 -23.03 -27.55
C GLU A 40 -45.55 -22.29 -27.55
N MET A 41 -45.36 -21.32 -28.45
CA MET A 41 -44.15 -20.52 -28.51
C MET A 41 -43.93 -19.71 -27.23
N LYS A 42 -44.98 -19.10 -26.69
CA LYS A 42 -44.94 -18.36 -25.44
C LYS A 42 -44.54 -19.26 -24.26
N ASN A 43 -45.14 -20.44 -24.15
CA ASN A 43 -44.84 -21.40 -23.07
C ASN A 43 -43.40 -21.95 -23.17
N GLN A 44 -42.91 -22.20 -24.38
CA GLN A 44 -41.51 -22.60 -24.58
C GLN A 44 -40.54 -21.48 -24.18
N ILE A 45 -40.81 -20.24 -24.58
CA ILE A 45 -39.98 -19.10 -24.20
C ILE A 45 -40.01 -18.89 -22.68
N GLN A 46 -41.20 -18.92 -22.08
CA GLN A 46 -41.36 -18.74 -20.64
C GLN A 46 -40.59 -19.81 -19.86
N SER A 47 -40.79 -21.09 -20.19
CA SER A 47 -40.08 -22.19 -19.51
C SER A 47 -38.56 -22.13 -19.70
N HIS A 48 -38.09 -21.75 -20.90
CA HIS A 48 -36.65 -21.58 -21.14
C HIS A 48 -36.06 -20.45 -20.31
N VAL A 49 -36.75 -19.30 -20.23
CA VAL A 49 -36.32 -18.16 -19.42
C VAL A 49 -36.34 -18.52 -17.94
N GLU A 50 -37.40 -19.15 -17.43
CA GLU A 50 -37.50 -19.59 -16.03
C GLU A 50 -36.35 -20.56 -15.67
N SER A 51 -36.07 -21.53 -16.54
CA SER A 51 -34.97 -22.47 -16.36
C SER A 51 -33.61 -21.77 -16.34
N LYS A 52 -33.35 -20.86 -17.29
CA LYS A 52 -32.09 -20.11 -17.35
C LYS A 52 -31.89 -19.18 -16.16
N VAL A 53 -32.97 -18.54 -15.70
CA VAL A 53 -32.93 -17.70 -14.50
C VAL A 53 -32.65 -18.55 -13.26
N GLY A 54 -33.23 -19.77 -13.17
CA GLY A 54 -32.93 -20.73 -12.11
C GLY A 54 -31.45 -21.13 -12.09
N GLU A 55 -30.90 -21.55 -13.22
CA GLU A 55 -29.48 -21.90 -13.36
C GLU A 55 -28.56 -20.73 -12.95
N ILE A 56 -28.86 -19.52 -13.42
CA ILE A 56 -28.09 -18.32 -13.07
C ILE A 56 -28.15 -18.05 -11.56
N LYS A 57 -29.34 -18.18 -10.96
CA LYS A 57 -29.52 -17.99 -9.52
C LYS A 57 -28.67 -18.97 -8.71
N ASP A 58 -28.67 -20.24 -9.09
CA ASP A 58 -27.90 -21.28 -8.40
C ASP A 58 -26.39 -21.05 -8.55
N HIS A 59 -25.93 -20.68 -9.75
CA HIS A 59 -24.53 -20.30 -9.98
C HIS A 59 -24.11 -19.07 -9.15
N VAL A 60 -24.95 -18.05 -9.08
CA VAL A 60 -24.69 -16.84 -8.28
C VAL A 60 -24.61 -17.19 -6.79
N ASN A 61 -25.53 -18.00 -6.27
CA ASN A 61 -25.51 -18.44 -4.87
C ASN A 61 -24.24 -19.22 -4.55
N SER A 62 -23.85 -20.18 -5.40
CA SER A 62 -22.60 -20.93 -5.23
C SER A 62 -21.36 -20.02 -5.24
N CYS A 63 -21.36 -19.00 -6.10
CA CYS A 63 -20.28 -18.00 -6.15
C CYS A 63 -20.22 -17.19 -4.85
N ILE A 64 -21.38 -16.73 -4.35
CA ILE A 64 -21.47 -15.99 -3.08
C ILE A 64 -20.94 -16.82 -1.91
N GLU A 65 -21.28 -18.10 -1.82
CA GLU A 65 -20.79 -19.00 -0.78
C GLU A 65 -19.26 -19.13 -0.81
N LYS A 66 -18.68 -19.42 -1.99
CA LYS A 66 -17.22 -19.52 -2.16
C LYS A 66 -16.49 -18.22 -1.79
N ILE A 67 -17.01 -17.08 -2.24
CA ILE A 67 -16.46 -15.77 -1.86
C ILE A 67 -16.55 -15.58 -0.33
N GLY A 68 -17.65 -16.02 0.30
CA GLY A 68 -17.82 -15.99 1.74
C GLY A 68 -16.75 -16.79 2.47
N GLU A 69 -16.47 -18.01 2.01
CA GLU A 69 -15.40 -18.87 2.54
C GLU A 69 -14.02 -18.23 2.39
N ASP A 70 -13.70 -17.71 1.21
CA ASP A 70 -12.42 -17.05 0.92
C ASP A 70 -12.21 -15.83 1.83
N VAL A 71 -13.22 -14.99 1.99
CA VAL A 71 -13.16 -13.81 2.86
C VAL A 71 -12.91 -14.20 4.33
N GLN A 72 -13.56 -15.25 4.84
CA GLN A 72 -13.30 -15.74 6.20
C GLN A 72 -11.89 -16.31 6.34
N SER A 73 -11.41 -17.04 5.32
CA SER A 73 -10.05 -17.57 5.30
C SER A 73 -9.01 -16.46 5.36
N VAL A 74 -9.15 -15.42 4.53
CA VAL A 74 -8.27 -14.24 4.53
C VAL A 74 -8.33 -13.52 5.87
N LYS A 75 -9.53 -13.34 6.45
CA LYS A 75 -9.69 -12.70 7.75
C LYS A 75 -8.93 -13.44 8.86
N ARG A 76 -8.94 -14.78 8.85
CA ARG A 76 -8.17 -15.61 9.79
C ARG A 76 -6.66 -15.41 9.59
N GLN A 77 -6.17 -15.48 8.35
CA GLN A 77 -4.75 -15.29 8.04
C GLN A 77 -4.24 -13.93 8.49
N ILE A 78 -5.01 -12.86 8.29
CA ILE A 78 -4.68 -11.52 8.77
C ILE A 78 -4.53 -11.51 10.30
N GLY A 79 -5.41 -12.21 11.02
CA GLY A 79 -5.33 -12.34 12.48
C GLY A 79 -4.06 -13.07 12.95
N GLU A 80 -3.70 -14.16 12.27
CA GLU A 80 -2.46 -14.91 12.56
C GLU A 80 -1.20 -14.07 12.32
N VAL A 81 -1.13 -13.38 11.18
CA VAL A 81 -0.02 -12.48 10.84
C VAL A 81 0.08 -11.34 11.85
N LYS A 82 -1.05 -10.72 12.23
CA LYS A 82 -1.07 -9.67 13.24
C LYS A 82 -0.48 -10.18 14.57
N GLY A 83 -0.91 -11.34 15.03
CA GLY A 83 -0.40 -11.93 16.28
C GLY A 83 1.08 -12.34 16.20
N GLU A 84 1.59 -12.74 15.03
CA GLU A 84 3.02 -12.99 14.83
C GLU A 84 3.85 -11.71 14.88
N VAL A 85 3.36 -10.63 14.25
CA VAL A 85 4.03 -9.32 14.29
C VAL A 85 4.08 -8.78 15.71
N GLU A 86 2.99 -8.86 16.48
CA GLU A 86 2.93 -8.42 17.87
C GLU A 86 3.98 -9.18 18.73
N ARG A 87 4.04 -10.50 18.62
CA ARG A 87 5.05 -11.32 19.33
C ARG A 87 6.49 -10.97 18.96
N LYS A 88 6.76 -10.71 17.68
CA LYS A 88 8.12 -10.30 17.23
C LYS A 88 8.51 -8.93 17.78
N ILE A 89 7.55 -8.00 17.88
CA ILE A 89 7.80 -6.68 18.47
C ILE A 89 8.14 -6.81 19.95
N GLU A 90 7.40 -7.64 20.70
CA GLU A 90 7.67 -7.93 22.11
C GLU A 90 9.07 -8.55 22.29
N GLU A 91 9.39 -9.60 21.52
CA GLU A 91 10.70 -10.26 21.59
C GLU A 91 11.87 -9.32 21.28
N VAL A 92 11.70 -8.44 20.28
CA VAL A 92 12.71 -7.42 19.95
C VAL A 92 12.80 -6.37 21.07
N GLY A 93 11.67 -5.97 21.65
CA GLY A 93 11.60 -5.07 22.80
C GLY A 93 12.42 -5.60 23.98
N ASP A 94 12.18 -6.84 24.39
CA ASP A 94 12.88 -7.50 25.49
C ASP A 94 14.39 -7.60 25.22
N LYS A 95 14.78 -7.98 24.00
CA LYS A 95 16.19 -8.04 23.59
C LYS A 95 16.88 -6.69 23.65
N VAL A 96 16.21 -5.62 23.23
CA VAL A 96 16.76 -4.26 23.28
C VAL A 96 16.89 -3.79 24.72
N GLN A 97 15.86 -4.00 25.55
CA GLN A 97 15.88 -3.65 26.96
C GLN A 97 17.01 -4.37 27.71
N GLY A 98 17.18 -5.67 27.49
CA GLY A 98 18.27 -6.44 28.10
C GLY A 98 19.66 -5.91 27.73
N LYS A 99 19.88 -5.56 26.46
CA LYS A 99 21.16 -4.96 26.01
C LYS A 99 21.41 -3.58 26.62
N ILE A 100 20.37 -2.78 26.81
CA ILE A 100 20.48 -1.47 27.44
C ILE A 100 20.91 -1.60 28.91
N GLU A 101 20.32 -2.54 29.65
CA GLU A 101 20.71 -2.74 31.06
C GLU A 101 22.13 -3.28 31.18
N GLU A 102 22.53 -4.25 30.35
CA GLU A 102 23.91 -4.75 30.30
C GLU A 102 24.92 -3.62 29.98
N PHE A 103 24.57 -2.74 29.04
CA PHE A 103 25.41 -1.60 28.70
C PHE A 103 25.51 -0.60 29.85
N LYS A 104 24.39 -0.33 30.54
CA LYS A 104 24.32 0.57 31.70
C LYS A 104 25.20 0.06 32.85
N GLU A 105 25.15 -1.23 33.16
CA GLU A 105 26.04 -1.85 34.16
C GLU A 105 27.52 -1.68 33.76
N LYS A 106 27.88 -2.00 32.51
CA LYS A 106 29.26 -1.84 32.00
C LYS A 106 29.76 -0.41 32.10
N VAL A 107 28.91 0.58 31.81
CA VAL A 107 29.25 2.00 31.93
C VAL A 107 29.43 2.40 33.40
N GLN A 108 28.53 1.97 34.29
CA GLN A 108 28.66 2.26 35.73
C GLN A 108 29.97 1.71 36.31
N VAL A 109 30.34 0.46 35.97
CA VAL A 109 31.61 -0.14 36.41
C VAL A 109 32.81 0.69 35.92
N LYS A 110 32.84 1.07 34.63
CA LYS A 110 33.92 1.89 34.08
C LYS A 110 34.01 3.28 34.71
N ILE A 111 32.87 3.89 35.03
CA ILE A 111 32.84 5.18 35.74
C ILE A 111 33.47 5.01 37.13
N GLY A 112 33.07 4.00 37.89
CA GLY A 112 33.65 3.73 39.22
C GLY A 112 35.17 3.47 39.18
N ASP A 113 35.64 2.72 38.18
CA ASP A 113 37.07 2.50 37.96
C ASP A 113 37.82 3.81 37.65
N LEU A 114 37.21 4.72 36.86
CA LEU A 114 37.78 6.03 36.54
C LEU A 114 37.78 6.98 37.74
N GLU A 115 36.71 7.00 38.54
CA GLU A 115 36.62 7.78 39.78
C GLU A 115 37.73 7.38 40.74
N LYS A 116 37.95 6.08 40.95
CA LYS A 116 39.03 5.57 41.80
C LYS A 116 40.42 6.00 41.30
N ARG A 117 40.68 5.86 39.99
CA ARG A 117 41.95 6.30 39.38
C ARG A 117 42.18 7.81 39.48
N LEU A 118 41.10 8.60 39.45
CA LEU A 118 41.17 10.04 39.62
C LEU A 118 41.56 10.41 41.06
N SER A 119 40.97 9.75 42.07
CA SER A 119 41.34 9.95 43.47
C SER A 119 42.82 9.62 43.74
N GLU A 120 43.31 8.50 43.21
CA GLU A 120 44.73 8.11 43.33
C GLU A 120 45.70 9.15 42.71
N LEU A 121 45.26 9.85 41.67
CA LEU A 121 46.02 10.91 41.00
C LEU A 121 46.00 12.23 41.78
N GLU A 122 44.88 12.58 42.40
CA GLU A 122 44.74 13.78 43.24
C GLU A 122 45.59 13.72 44.52
N ASP A 123 45.72 12.54 45.13
CA ASP A 123 46.53 12.34 46.36
C ASP A 123 48.05 12.35 46.09
N ARG A 124 48.49 12.36 44.83
CA ARG A 124 49.92 12.33 44.48
C ARG A 124 50.51 13.75 44.52
N PRO A 125 51.50 14.05 45.40
CA PRO A 125 52.09 15.37 45.47
C PRO A 125 52.79 15.75 44.15
N ILE A 126 52.35 16.86 43.57
CA ILE A 126 52.86 17.39 42.31
C ILE A 126 54.20 18.09 42.56
N ASN A 127 55.31 17.50 42.13
CA ASN A 127 56.62 18.15 42.14
C ASN A 127 57.08 18.40 40.69
N PHE A 128 56.75 19.58 40.15
CA PHE A 128 57.21 19.99 38.82
C PHE A 128 58.63 20.55 38.90
N PRO A 129 59.62 19.99 38.16
CA PRO A 129 60.88 20.67 37.95
C PRO A 129 60.69 21.86 37.00
N SER A 130 60.92 23.07 37.52
CA SER A 130 60.88 24.33 36.76
C SER A 130 61.77 24.25 35.51
N LYS A 131 61.22 24.52 34.33
CA LYS A 131 62.00 24.59 33.08
C LYS A 131 61.99 26.03 32.50
N PRO A 132 63.10 26.53 31.93
CA PRO A 132 63.29 27.96 31.62
C PRO A 132 62.52 28.43 30.38
N GLU A 133 62.12 29.70 30.41
CA GLU A 133 61.41 30.43 29.35
C GLU A 133 62.12 30.34 27.99
N LEU A 134 61.41 29.90 26.96
CA LEU A 134 61.83 29.99 25.57
C LEU A 134 60.96 31.01 24.82
N THR A 135 61.56 32.16 24.54
CA THR A 135 61.03 33.26 23.74
C THR A 135 61.03 32.91 22.24
N TYR A 136 60.01 32.20 21.77
CA TYR A 136 59.78 32.06 20.33
C TYR A 136 58.78 33.12 19.85
N SER A 137 59.29 34.07 19.06
CA SER A 137 58.48 35.07 18.34
C SER A 137 57.41 34.38 17.49
N ARG A 138 56.16 34.76 17.74
CA ARG A 138 54.96 34.23 17.08
C ARG A 138 54.76 34.92 15.73
N PRO A 139 54.76 34.20 14.59
CA PRO A 139 54.33 34.79 13.32
C PRO A 139 52.83 35.08 13.37
N THR A 140 52.45 36.34 13.21
CA THR A 140 51.05 36.75 13.10
C THR A 140 50.58 36.51 11.66
N VAL A 141 50.06 35.32 11.39
CA VAL A 141 49.41 35.00 10.11
C VAL A 141 47.91 35.31 10.22
N LYS A 142 47.39 36.03 9.22
CA LYS A 142 45.98 36.48 9.14
C LYS A 142 45.01 35.28 9.11
N SER A 143 43.94 35.33 9.88
CA SER A 143 42.86 34.34 9.88
C SER A 143 42.02 34.43 8.59
N LEU A 144 41.64 33.28 8.04
CA LEU A 144 40.65 33.17 6.97
C LEU A 144 39.27 33.48 7.53
N THR A 145 38.55 34.48 7.04
CA THR A 145 37.20 34.84 7.50
C THR A 145 36.14 33.98 6.82
N PHE A 146 35.19 33.43 7.57
CA PHE A 146 34.03 32.74 7.00
C PHE A 146 33.04 33.80 6.49
N ASP A 147 32.81 33.81 5.18
CA ASP A 147 32.01 34.83 4.48
C ASP A 147 30.53 34.44 4.32
N GLY A 148 30.15 33.23 4.74
CA GLY A 148 28.81 32.68 4.57
C GLY A 148 28.43 32.35 3.11
N GLN A 149 29.27 32.72 2.13
CA GLN A 149 29.08 32.42 0.72
C GLN A 149 29.67 31.06 0.36
N THR A 150 30.76 30.68 1.03
CA THR A 150 31.37 29.34 0.92
C THR A 150 30.71 28.35 1.88
N SER A 151 30.52 27.09 1.45
CA SER A 151 29.94 26.08 2.32
C SER A 151 30.87 25.72 3.49
N TRP A 152 30.29 25.36 4.64
CA TRP A 152 31.03 25.01 5.86
C TRP A 152 32.13 23.96 5.64
N THR A 153 31.85 22.97 4.79
CA THR A 153 32.80 21.89 4.45
C THR A 153 34.01 22.43 3.69
N VAL A 154 33.79 23.32 2.72
CA VAL A 154 34.87 23.93 1.93
C VAL A 154 35.74 24.83 2.82
N PHE A 155 35.11 25.63 3.68
CA PHE A 155 35.80 26.45 4.67
C PHE A 155 36.66 25.60 5.61
N LYS A 156 36.11 24.51 6.17
CA LYS A 156 36.87 23.61 7.07
C LYS A 156 38.08 22.99 6.39
N THR A 157 37.95 22.55 5.13
CA THR A 157 39.07 21.99 4.36
C THR A 157 40.16 23.04 4.14
N GLN A 158 39.81 24.25 3.72
CA GLN A 158 40.78 25.33 3.51
C GLN A 158 41.45 25.77 4.83
N PHE A 159 40.67 25.86 5.91
CA PHE A 159 41.17 26.16 7.24
C PHE A 159 42.15 25.09 7.74
N ASP A 160 41.84 23.82 7.54
CA ASP A 160 42.70 22.72 7.99
C ASP A 160 44.01 22.67 7.18
N VAL A 161 43.95 22.88 5.85
CA VAL A 161 45.14 23.01 4.98
C VAL A 161 46.00 24.20 5.41
N GLY A 162 45.39 25.36 5.64
CA GLY A 162 46.09 26.55 6.12
C GLY A 162 46.69 26.35 7.52
N SER A 163 45.98 25.65 8.41
CA SER A 163 46.48 25.35 9.76
C SER A 163 47.69 24.42 9.74
N TRP A 164 47.72 23.49 8.79
CA TRP A 164 48.81 22.54 8.61
C TRP A 164 50.04 23.22 8.00
N ALA A 165 49.87 24.01 6.95
CA ALA A 165 50.94 24.77 6.31
C ALA A 165 51.61 25.78 7.28
N ASN A 166 50.83 26.33 8.21
CA ASN A 166 51.33 27.28 9.22
C ASN A 166 51.81 26.61 10.53
N GLY A 167 51.79 25.28 10.62
CA GLY A 167 52.26 24.56 11.82
C GLY A 167 51.49 24.86 13.10
N TRP A 168 50.21 25.21 13.01
CA TRP A 168 49.41 25.58 14.18
C TRP A 168 49.16 24.39 15.10
N ASN A 169 49.43 24.54 16.40
CA ASN A 169 49.00 23.58 17.41
C ASN A 169 47.50 23.73 17.73
N ASN A 170 46.92 22.73 18.41
CA ASN A 170 45.47 22.66 18.66
C ASN A 170 44.90 23.91 19.35
N ARG A 171 45.68 24.54 20.25
CA ARG A 171 45.27 25.77 20.93
C ARG A 171 45.15 26.93 19.94
N VAL A 172 46.12 27.09 19.05
CA VAL A 172 46.10 28.14 18.02
C VAL A 172 44.99 27.88 16.99
N LYS A 173 44.78 26.62 16.58
CA LYS A 173 43.68 26.24 15.68
C LYS A 173 42.31 26.63 16.25
N ALA A 174 42.07 26.33 17.53
CA ALA A 174 40.81 26.67 18.19
C ALA A 174 40.59 28.19 18.26
N SER A 175 41.61 28.97 18.64
CA SER A 175 41.49 30.43 18.71
C SER A 175 41.23 31.07 17.35
N GLN A 176 41.89 30.60 16.29
CA GLN A 176 41.71 31.14 14.95
C GLN A 176 40.37 30.73 14.35
N LEU A 177 39.90 29.50 14.60
CA LEU A 177 38.58 29.07 14.15
C LEU A 177 37.47 29.93 14.75
N VAL A 178 37.57 30.27 16.05
CA VAL A 178 36.63 31.17 16.70
C VAL A 178 36.69 32.58 16.11
N ALA A 179 37.88 33.09 15.80
CA ALA A 179 38.04 34.41 15.18
C ALA A 179 37.47 34.46 13.76
N SER A 180 37.61 33.39 12.99
CA SER A 180 37.09 33.27 11.63
C SER A 180 35.56 33.31 11.53
N LEU A 181 34.84 33.01 12.62
CA LEU A 181 33.37 32.93 12.67
C LEU A 181 32.70 34.15 13.29
N ARG A 182 33.47 35.16 13.72
CA ARG A 182 32.97 36.36 14.39
C ARG A 182 32.66 37.54 13.46
N VAL A 183 32.40 37.28 12.17
CA VAL A 183 31.94 38.30 11.21
C VAL A 183 30.44 38.48 11.33
#